data_AF-A0A382WKY6-F1
#
_entry.id   AF-A0A382WKY6-F1
#
_cell.length_a   1.000
_cell.length_b   1.000
_cell.length_c   1.000
_cell.angle_alpha   90.00
_cell.angle_beta   90.00
_cell.angle_gamma   90.00
#
_symmetry.space_group_name_H-M   'P 1'
#
loop_
_entity.id
_entity.type
_entity.pdbx_description
1 polymer ?
#
loop_
_entity_poly.entity_id
_entity_poly.type
_entity_poly.pdbx_seq_one_letter_code
_entity_poly.pdbx_strand_id
1 'polypeptide(L)'
;MDELLKLLREDASLTPAQIGGRLNLPEAEVEAKIKEHESNGVILGYRVVINEEKLDVELVRAVIEVKITPEREGGFDRLATRIARFD
;
A
#
# COMPACT_ATOMS: atom_id res chain seq x y z
N MET A 1 -4.05 13.42 -9.65
CA MET A 1 -3.25 12.67 -8.66
C MET A 1 -1.94 13.41 -8.55
N ASP A 2 -1.57 13.82 -7.33
CA ASP A 2 -0.35 14.59 -7.07
C ASP A 2 0.87 13.85 -7.65
N GLU A 3 1.74 14.56 -8.37
CA GLU A 3 2.93 13.97 -9.01
C GLU A 3 3.90 13.40 -7.96
N LEU A 4 3.94 14.01 -6.77
CA LEU A 4 4.68 13.49 -5.61
C LEU A 4 4.23 12.07 -5.24
N LEU A 5 2.92 11.84 -5.16
CA LEU A 5 2.35 10.54 -4.79
C LEU A 5 2.58 9.48 -5.88
N LYS A 6 2.62 9.89 -7.15
CA LYS A 6 2.99 8.96 -8.24
C LYS A 6 4.43 8.50 -8.11
N LEU A 7 5.36 9.43 -7.86
CA LEU A 7 6.77 9.11 -7.67
C LEU A 7 6.99 8.18 -6.47
N LEU A 8 6.38 8.49 -5.32
CA LEU A 8 6.47 7.66 -4.11
C LEU A 8 5.81 6.29 -4.29
N ARG A 9 4.82 6.16 -5.17
CA ARG A 9 4.18 4.88 -5.48
C ARG A 9 5.05 4.00 -6.37
N GLU A 10 5.79 4.59 -7.30
CA GLU A 10 6.75 3.86 -8.13
C GLU A 10 7.98 3.47 -7.33
N ASP A 11 8.50 4.39 -6.54
CA ASP A 11 9.68 4.17 -5.71
C ASP A 11 9.57 4.92 -4.38
N ALA A 12 9.22 4.14 -3.36
CA ALA A 12 9.11 4.59 -1.97
C ALA A 12 10.46 4.96 -1.32
N SER A 13 11.59 4.65 -1.97
CA SER A 13 12.93 4.92 -1.43
C SER A 13 13.51 6.27 -1.86
N LEU A 14 12.80 7.01 -2.73
CA LEU A 14 13.26 8.29 -3.23
C LEU A 14 13.40 9.33 -2.11
N THR A 15 14.53 10.03 -2.09
CA THR A 15 14.77 11.10 -1.12
C THR A 15 14.04 12.38 -1.52
N PRO A 16 13.71 13.27 -0.55
CA PRO A 16 13.12 14.57 -0.83
C PRO A 16 13.94 15.39 -1.86
N ALA A 17 15.27 15.32 -1.81
CA ALA A 17 16.15 15.95 -2.79
C ALA A 17 15.95 15.42 -4.23
N GLN A 18 15.84 14.09 -4.39
CA GLN A 18 15.64 13.47 -5.70
C GLN A 18 14.26 13.81 -6.27
N ILE A 19 13.24 13.81 -5.42
CA ILE A 19 11.88 14.19 -5.79
C ILE A 19 11.84 15.68 -6.16
N GLY A 20 12.48 16.54 -5.37
CA GLY A 20 12.60 17.98 -5.66
C GLY A 20 13.26 18.26 -7.00
N GLY A 21 14.34 17.52 -7.33
CA GLY A 21 15.00 17.62 -8.63
C GLY A 21 14.13 17.19 -9.82
N ARG A 22 13.22 16.23 -9.65
CA ARG A 22 12.28 15.80 -10.70
C ARG A 22 11.07 16.74 -10.83
N LEU A 23 10.60 17.29 -9.73
CA LEU A 23 9.41 18.15 -9.67
C LEU A 23 9.75 19.64 -9.77
N ASN A 24 11.03 20.01 -9.86
CA ASN A 24 11.53 21.39 -9.75
C ASN A 24 11.01 22.11 -8.48
N LEU A 25 10.92 21.36 -7.37
CA LEU A 25 10.49 21.87 -6.08
C LEU A 25 11.68 21.94 -5.11
N PRO A 26 11.70 22.91 -4.18
CA PRO A 26 12.65 22.91 -3.08
C PRO A 26 12.49 21.66 -2.22
N GLU A 27 13.61 21.09 -1.78
CA GLU A 27 13.63 19.91 -0.91
C GLU A 27 12.76 20.09 0.35
N ALA A 28 12.81 21.28 0.96
CA ALA A 28 12.02 21.62 2.14
C ALA A 28 10.49 21.59 1.88
N GLU A 29 10.06 21.97 0.67
CA GLU A 29 8.64 21.92 0.30
C GLU A 29 8.18 20.48 0.10
N VAL A 30 9.03 19.66 -0.53
CA VAL A 30 8.78 18.23 -0.73
C VAL A 30 8.65 17.52 0.62
N GLU A 31 9.55 17.78 1.56
CA GLU A 31 9.52 17.19 2.90
C GLU A 31 8.25 17.59 3.67
N ALA A 32 7.84 18.87 3.58
CA ALA A 32 6.61 19.35 4.20
C ALA A 32 5.36 18.65 3.64
N LYS A 33 5.28 18.50 2.31
CA LYS A 33 4.17 17.78 1.66
C LYS A 33 4.12 16.31 2.05
N ILE A 34 5.28 15.64 2.12
CA ILE A 34 5.34 14.23 2.56
C ILE A 34 4.78 14.10 3.98
N LYS A 35 5.24 14.93 4.92
CA LYS A 35 4.75 14.92 6.31
C LYS A 35 3.26 15.24 6.41
N GLU A 36 2.76 16.17 5.61
CA GLU A 36 1.33 16.48 5.54
C GLU A 36 0.53 15.25 5.06
N HIS A 37 1.01 14.57 4.02
CA HIS A 37 0.36 13.37 3.50
C HIS A 37 0.41 12.19 4.48
N GLU A 38 1.48 12.03 5.24
CA GLU A 38 1.56 11.05 6.34
C GLU A 38 0.58 11.39 7.46
N SER A 39 0.55 12.66 7.91
CA SER A 39 -0.36 13.10 8.98
C SER A 39 -1.84 13.00 8.60
N ASN A 40 -2.15 13.21 7.32
CA ASN A 40 -3.51 13.09 6.80
C ASN A 40 -3.92 11.64 6.48
N GLY A 41 -3.01 10.67 6.66
CA GLY A 41 -3.26 9.26 6.34
C GLY A 41 -3.36 8.98 4.84
N VAL A 42 -2.90 9.90 3.98
CA VAL A 42 -2.78 9.67 2.53
C VAL A 42 -1.64 8.70 2.25
N ILE A 43 -0.53 8.85 2.98
CA ILE A 43 0.55 7.86 3.03
C ILE A 43 0.34 7.03 4.29
N LEU A 44 -0.06 5.77 4.12
CA LEU A 44 -0.30 4.84 5.23
C LEU A 44 0.97 4.09 5.67
N GLY A 45 1.98 4.04 4.81
CA GLY A 45 3.24 3.37 5.09
C GLY A 45 4.03 3.07 3.83
N TYR A 46 5.29 2.70 4.03
CA TYR A 46 6.23 2.35 2.97
C TYR A 46 6.43 0.84 2.95
N ARG A 47 6.37 0.23 1.76
CA ARG A 47 6.55 -1.21 1.60
C ARG A 47 7.78 -1.49 0.74
N VAL A 48 8.64 -2.36 1.23
CA VAL A 48 9.76 -2.92 0.46
C VAL A 48 9.25 -4.10 -0.37
N VAL A 49 9.64 -4.16 -1.63
CA VAL A 49 9.43 -5.35 -2.47
C VAL A 49 10.57 -6.33 -2.19
N ILE A 50 10.22 -7.47 -1.59
CA ILE A 50 11.19 -8.47 -1.16
C ILE A 50 11.13 -9.67 -2.10
N ASN A 51 12.30 -10.23 -2.44
CA ASN A 51 12.37 -11.50 -3.13
C ASN A 51 12.24 -12.64 -2.09
N GLU A 52 11.04 -13.22 -2.03
CA GLU A 52 10.71 -14.31 -1.11
C GLU A 52 11.47 -15.62 -1.42
N GLU A 53 11.93 -15.86 -2.65
CA GLU A 53 12.70 -17.06 -3.01
C GLU A 53 14.10 -17.07 -2.39
N LYS A 54 14.65 -15.89 -2.08
CA LYS A 54 15.94 -15.74 -1.40
C LYS A 54 15.83 -15.73 0.11
N LEU A 55 14.61 -15.67 0.61
CA LEU A 55 14.33 -15.82 2.02
C LEU A 55 14.17 -17.32 2.29
N ASP A 56 14.93 -17.85 3.24
CA ASP A 56 14.92 -19.27 3.63
C ASP A 56 13.65 -19.61 4.45
N VAL A 57 12.51 -19.13 3.96
CA VAL A 57 11.22 -19.11 4.64
C VAL A 57 10.27 -19.90 3.76
N GLU A 58 9.85 -21.07 4.22
CA GLU A 58 8.86 -21.91 3.53
C GLU A 58 7.47 -21.24 3.59
N LEU A 59 7.23 -20.29 2.71
CA LEU A 59 5.95 -19.60 2.58
C LEU A 59 5.11 -20.30 1.50
N VAL A 60 4.14 -21.12 1.94
CA VAL A 60 3.12 -21.65 1.03
C VAL A 60 2.05 -20.58 0.81
N ARG A 61 2.01 -20.02 -0.40
CA ARG A 61 0.94 -19.10 -0.81
C ARG A 61 -0.12 -19.86 -1.61
N ALA A 62 -1.35 -19.89 -1.10
CA ALA A 62 -2.51 -20.43 -1.81
C ALA A 62 -3.51 -19.32 -2.14
N VAL A 63 -4.12 -19.39 -3.32
CA VAL A 63 -5.25 -18.54 -3.70
C VAL A 63 -6.49 -19.42 -3.71
N ILE A 64 -7.49 -19.07 -2.91
CA ILE A 64 -8.76 -19.79 -2.83
C ILE A 64 -9.83 -18.93 -3.49
N GLU A 65 -10.32 -19.37 -4.64
CA GLU A 65 -11.47 -18.76 -5.29
C GLU A 65 -12.76 -19.28 -4.65
N VAL A 66 -13.61 -18.38 -4.16
CA VAL A 66 -14.88 -18.74 -3.51
C VAL A 66 -16.04 -18.22 -4.34
N LYS A 67 -16.87 -19.13 -4.87
CA LYS A 67 -18.10 -18.78 -5.60
C LYS A 67 -19.31 -18.86 -4.66
N ILE A 68 -20.03 -17.76 -4.52
CA ILE A 68 -21.09 -17.61 -3.51
C ILE A 68 -22.24 -16.76 -4.02
N THR A 69 -23.44 -17.13 -3.59
CA THR A 69 -24.68 -16.38 -3.83
C THR A 69 -24.96 -15.48 -2.63
N PRO A 70 -25.16 -14.16 -2.82
CA PRO A 70 -25.37 -13.24 -1.70
C PRO A 70 -26.71 -13.49 -0.99
N GLU A 71 -26.74 -13.30 0.34
CA GLU A 71 -27.97 -13.36 1.14
C GLU A 71 -28.77 -12.04 1.05
N ARG A 72 -30.10 -12.10 1.16
CA ARG A 72 -30.95 -10.89 1.22
C ARG A 72 -30.63 -10.09 2.49
N GLU A 73 -30.56 -8.77 2.36
CA GLU A 73 -30.19 -7.77 3.38
C GLU A 73 -28.74 -7.76 3.90
N GLY A 74 -27.94 -8.83 3.71
CA GLY A 74 -26.58 -8.93 4.27
C GLY A 74 -25.42 -9.14 3.29
N GLY A 75 -25.70 -9.36 2.00
CA GLY A 75 -24.66 -9.46 0.96
C GLY A 75 -23.62 -10.56 1.23
N PHE A 76 -22.34 -10.20 1.16
CA PHE A 76 -21.20 -11.09 1.42
C PHE A 76 -20.61 -10.95 2.85
N ASP A 77 -21.02 -9.92 3.59
CA ASP A 77 -20.38 -9.52 4.86
C ASP A 77 -20.41 -10.63 5.90
N ARG A 78 -21.52 -11.38 5.94
CA ARG A 78 -21.70 -12.49 6.88
C ARG A 78 -20.68 -13.61 6.66
N LEU A 79 -20.37 -13.90 5.40
CA LEU A 79 -19.37 -14.91 5.04
C LEU A 79 -17.95 -14.37 5.19
N ALA A 80 -17.69 -13.13 4.78
CA ALA A 80 -16.40 -12.47 4.96
C ALA A 80 -15.99 -12.46 6.45
N THR A 81 -16.94 -12.11 7.34
CA THR A 81 -16.74 -12.14 8.79
C THR A 81 -16.43 -13.55 9.31
N ARG A 82 -17.00 -14.58 8.69
CA ARG A 82 -16.73 -15.97 9.07
C ARG A 82 -15.35 -16.42 8.61
N ILE A 83 -14.92 -16.05 7.40
CA ILE A 83 -13.59 -16.39 6.88
C ILE A 83 -12.50 -15.67 7.68
N ALA A 84 -12.68 -14.38 7.99
CA ALA A 84 -11.73 -13.59 8.76
C ALA A 84 -11.52 -14.06 10.22
N ARG A 85 -12.33 -15.02 10.71
CA ARG A 85 -12.15 -15.65 12.03
C ARG A 85 -11.23 -16.86 12.03
N PHE A 86 -10.87 -17.37 10.86
CA PHE A 86 -9.93 -18.48 10.74
C PHE A 86 -8.54 -17.90 10.42
N ASP A 87 -7.58 -18.15 11.32
CA ASP A 87 -6.13 -17.91 11.12
C ASP A 87 -5.50 -19.04 10.30
#